data_AF-A0A0Q6VT61-F1
#
_entry.id   AF-A0A0Q6VT61-F1
#
_cell.length_a   1.000
_cell.length_b   1.000
_cell.length_c   1.000
_cell.angle_alpha   90.00
_cell.angle_beta   90.00
_cell.angle_gamma   90.00
#
_symmetry.space_group_name_H-M   'P 1'
#
loop_
_entity.id
_entity.type
_entity.pdbx_description
1 polymer ?
#
loop_
_entity_poly.entity_id
_entity_poly.type
_entity_poly.pdbx_seq_one_letter_code
_entity_poly.pdbx_strand_id
1 'polypeptide(L)'
;MAEQTPLSVTIDAFTSARGEEMDGVWAYGVSWRLLRRDVQPDQVREGLEEALALLRQTQESPQELFGSPDEHADALYDRWAEEGRLHLWDASSMSWAEVPAWGFGLGAFFSIAFLGVFLAHGETSRTWTLGMIVVPVGMGLAMAAAWAAWSTLLRSRGVAAALAGFVGTAAGLAMTIALVNEWSKAHPLGTATTWWYVWVAAASALLAAALGRWRESRPETAPQGIVDVDDWSRQLAAILRGRHTLSDARVRTIVGDAHAHAADAGRTVQEEFGTPEEYAARFAPDLPRRSRLMIAFYLTMAVLWLVPLTWGFSWLKLAAGVGWLLIALREHRRYGDLLGTEH
;
A
#
# COMPACT_ATOMS: atom_id res chain seq x y z
N MET A 1 0.51 -6.13 26.25
CA MET A 1 -0.04 -4.76 26.18
C MET A 1 0.08 -4.32 24.74
N ALA A 2 -1.02 -4.09 24.04
CA ALA A 2 -0.97 -3.55 22.69
C ALA A 2 -0.47 -2.10 22.78
N GLU A 3 0.51 -1.76 21.95
CA GLU A 3 1.07 -0.41 21.87
C GLU A 3 -0.03 0.54 21.37
N GLN A 4 -0.43 1.50 22.21
CA GLN A 4 -1.46 2.47 21.86
C GLN A 4 -0.88 3.43 20.81
N THR A 5 -1.53 3.49 19.65
CA THR A 5 -1.17 4.46 18.62
C THR A 5 -1.61 5.87 19.03
N PRO A 6 -0.94 6.95 18.58
CA PRO A 6 -1.37 8.32 18.85
C PRO A 6 -2.83 8.59 18.47
N LEU A 7 -3.27 8.04 17.32
CA LEU A 7 -4.66 8.16 16.87
C LEU A 7 -5.65 7.47 17.83
N SER A 8 -5.33 6.27 18.34
CA SER A 8 -6.20 5.60 19.32
C SER A 8 -6.33 6.39 20.62
N VAL A 9 -5.26 7.06 21.07
CA VAL A 9 -5.31 7.94 22.26
C VAL A 9 -6.26 9.12 22.02
N THR A 10 -6.23 9.72 20.83
CA THR A 10 -7.15 10.82 20.47
C THR A 10 -8.60 10.35 20.43
N ILE A 11 -8.88 9.15 19.91
CA ILE A 11 -10.24 8.58 19.90
C ILE A 11 -10.74 8.36 21.34
N ASP A 12 -9.92 7.78 22.21
CA ASP A 12 -10.27 7.57 23.63
C ASP A 12 -10.50 8.89 24.38
N ALA A 13 -9.84 9.97 23.94
CA ALA A 13 -10.00 11.30 24.53
C ALA A 13 -11.37 11.93 24.25
N PHE A 14 -12.10 11.52 23.21
CA PHE A 14 -13.50 11.95 22.98
C PHE A 14 -14.43 11.40 24.06
N THR A 15 -14.35 10.10 24.36
CA THR A 15 -15.10 9.49 25.47
C THR A 15 -14.82 10.20 26.79
N SER A 16 -13.56 10.53 27.04
CA SER A 16 -13.14 11.16 28.30
C SER A 16 -13.51 12.65 28.39
N ALA A 17 -13.77 13.33 27.28
CA ALA A 17 -14.01 14.78 27.29
C ALA A 17 -15.33 15.17 27.96
N ARG A 18 -16.37 14.35 27.79
CA ARG A 18 -17.68 14.51 28.42
C ARG A 18 -18.08 13.34 29.31
N GLY A 19 -17.35 12.23 29.25
CA GLY A 19 -17.71 10.99 29.94
C GLY A 19 -18.77 10.16 29.21
N GLU A 20 -19.03 10.45 27.93
CA GLU A 20 -20.05 9.78 27.10
C GLU A 20 -19.38 8.84 26.08
N GLU A 21 -19.70 7.54 26.13
CA GLU A 21 -19.12 6.55 25.21
C GLU A 21 -19.46 6.81 23.73
N MET A 22 -20.60 7.45 23.46
CA MET A 22 -21.04 7.75 22.10
C MET A 22 -20.14 8.76 21.39
N ASP A 23 -19.45 9.62 22.13
CA ASP A 23 -18.49 10.57 21.55
C ASP A 23 -17.26 9.83 20.98
N GLY A 24 -16.81 8.77 21.66
CA GLY A 24 -15.77 7.87 21.18
C GLY A 24 -16.19 7.07 19.95
N VAL A 25 -17.43 6.58 19.91
CA VAL A 25 -18.00 5.90 18.74
C VAL A 25 -18.07 6.84 17.54
N TRP A 26 -18.46 8.10 17.76
CA TRP A 26 -18.48 9.12 16.72
C TRP A 26 -17.07 9.37 16.15
N ALA A 27 -16.06 9.57 17.00
CA ALA A 27 -14.68 9.79 16.57
C ALA A 27 -14.09 8.56 15.84
N TYR A 28 -14.42 7.36 16.31
CA TYR A 28 -14.09 6.12 15.60
C TYR A 28 -14.72 6.07 14.20
N GLY A 29 -16.00 6.46 14.06
CA GLY A 29 -16.69 6.54 12.77
C GLY A 29 -16.00 7.48 11.78
N VAL A 30 -15.65 8.70 12.23
CA VAL A 30 -14.92 9.69 11.43
C VAL A 30 -13.57 9.13 10.99
N SER A 31 -12.78 8.63 11.95
CA SER A 31 -11.44 8.08 11.66
C SER A 31 -11.51 6.91 10.68
N TRP A 32 -12.43 5.98 10.88
CA TRP A 32 -12.63 4.84 9.99
C TRP A 32 -12.98 5.28 8.57
N ARG A 33 -13.81 6.31 8.41
CA ARG A 33 -14.18 6.83 7.08
C ARG A 33 -13.00 7.50 6.37
N LEU A 34 -12.25 8.35 7.07
CA LEU A 34 -11.08 9.02 6.52
C LEU A 34 -9.95 8.03 6.18
N LEU A 35 -9.66 7.07 7.07
CA LEU A 35 -8.69 6.01 6.83
C LEU A 35 -9.09 5.11 5.66
N ARG A 36 -10.39 4.82 5.49
CA ARG A 36 -10.87 4.14 4.28
C ARG A 36 -10.56 4.96 3.05
N ARG A 37 -10.69 6.29 3.07
CA ARG A 37 -10.28 7.17 1.96
C ARG A 37 -8.77 7.39 1.86
N ASP A 38 -7.98 6.56 2.54
CA ASP A 38 -6.52 6.59 2.57
C ASP A 38 -5.93 7.89 3.11
N VAL A 39 -6.66 8.67 3.92
CA VAL A 39 -6.08 9.83 4.60
C VAL A 39 -5.06 9.35 5.65
N GLN A 40 -3.90 10.00 5.74
CA GLN A 40 -2.86 9.59 6.69
C GLN A 40 -3.34 9.68 8.15
N PRO A 41 -2.97 8.71 9.02
CA PRO A 41 -3.39 8.69 10.43
C PRO A 41 -3.06 9.98 11.20
N ASP A 42 -1.94 10.62 10.89
CA ASP A 42 -1.53 11.87 11.55
C ASP A 42 -2.44 13.05 11.19
N GLN A 43 -2.88 13.13 9.93
CA GLN A 43 -3.84 14.14 9.48
C GLN A 43 -5.25 13.86 10.03
N VAL A 44 -5.66 12.59 10.11
CA VAL A 44 -6.91 12.20 10.79
C VAL A 44 -6.86 12.61 12.26
N ARG A 45 -5.73 12.38 12.94
CA ARG A 45 -5.51 12.80 14.32
C ARG A 45 -5.62 14.32 14.47
N GLU A 46 -4.97 15.10 13.61
CA GLU A 46 -5.03 16.56 13.62
C GLU A 46 -6.48 17.07 13.49
N GLY A 47 -7.24 16.55 12.51
CA GLY A 47 -8.64 16.91 12.34
C GLY A 47 -9.52 16.55 13.54
N LEU A 48 -9.27 15.40 14.17
CA LEU A 48 -9.97 15.00 15.40
C LEU A 48 -9.55 15.85 16.62
N GLU A 49 -8.29 16.28 16.72
CA GLU A 49 -7.81 17.16 17.77
C GLU A 49 -8.47 18.54 17.70
N GLU A 50 -8.66 19.08 16.49
CA GLU A 50 -9.42 20.32 16.26
C GLU A 50 -10.88 20.18 16.73
N ALA A 51 -11.56 19.09 16.33
CA ALA A 51 -12.93 18.82 16.75
C ALA A 51 -13.05 18.62 18.27
N LEU A 52 -12.10 17.90 18.88
CA LEU A 52 -12.04 17.67 20.31
C LEU A 52 -11.83 18.97 21.10
N ALA A 53 -11.02 19.89 20.58
CA ALA A 53 -10.80 21.19 21.20
C ALA A 53 -12.10 22.00 21.26
N LEU A 54 -12.91 21.98 20.20
CA LEU A 54 -14.21 22.67 20.16
C LEU A 54 -15.23 21.99 21.08
N LEU A 55 -15.26 20.65 21.10
CA LEU A 55 -16.14 19.87 21.99
C LEU A 55 -15.84 20.18 23.47
N ARG A 56 -14.57 20.29 23.85
CA ARG A 56 -14.18 20.67 25.22
C ARG A 56 -14.64 22.08 25.60
N GLN A 57 -14.69 23.01 24.66
CA GLN A 57 -15.10 24.39 24.90
C GLN A 57 -16.62 24.54 25.03
N THR A 58 -17.38 23.83 24.18
CA THR A 58 -18.84 23.97 24.08
C THR A 58 -19.58 22.99 24.99
N GLN A 59 -18.97 21.84 25.30
CA GLN A 59 -19.60 20.71 25.99
C GLN A 59 -20.85 20.16 25.26
N GLU A 60 -21.09 20.53 24.01
CA GLU A 60 -22.15 19.98 23.16
C GLU A 60 -21.71 18.64 22.55
N SER A 61 -22.67 17.83 22.07
CA SER A 61 -22.30 16.52 21.52
C SER A 61 -21.63 16.71 20.16
N PRO A 62 -20.69 15.84 19.77
CA PRO A 62 -20.03 15.98 18.47
C PRO A 62 -21.04 15.81 17.33
N GLN A 63 -22.11 15.05 17.55
CA GLN A 63 -23.18 14.88 16.58
C GLN A 63 -24.02 16.15 16.39
N GLU A 64 -24.23 16.95 17.43
CA GLU A 64 -24.91 18.26 17.31
C GLU A 64 -24.00 19.31 16.65
N LEU A 65 -22.71 19.34 17.02
CA LEU A 65 -21.75 20.33 16.52
C LEU A 65 -21.37 20.11 15.06
N PHE A 66 -21.18 18.85 14.68
CA PHE A 66 -20.53 18.48 13.42
C PHE A 66 -21.38 17.59 12.52
N GLY A 67 -22.56 17.17 12.98
CA GLY A 67 -23.40 16.21 12.29
C GLY A 67 -22.93 14.77 12.50
N SER A 68 -23.41 13.88 11.63
CA SER A 68 -23.01 12.48 11.65
C SER A 68 -21.50 12.30 11.38
N PRO A 69 -20.90 11.18 11.81
CA PRO A 69 -19.50 10.88 11.50
C PRO A 69 -19.19 10.90 10.01
N ASP A 70 -20.16 10.51 9.18
CA ASP A 70 -20.00 10.50 7.72
C ASP A 70 -19.97 11.92 7.14
N GLU A 71 -20.90 12.78 7.55
CA GLU A 71 -20.95 14.19 7.11
C GLU A 71 -19.68 14.94 7.51
N HIS A 72 -19.22 14.76 8.74
CA HIS A 72 -18.01 15.45 9.21
C HIS A 72 -16.74 14.95 8.50
N ALA A 73 -16.61 13.63 8.30
CA ALA A 73 -15.49 13.07 7.55
C ALA A 73 -15.47 13.56 6.09
N ASP A 74 -16.63 13.65 5.46
CA ASP A 74 -16.75 14.12 4.08
C ASP A 74 -16.41 15.63 4.00
N ALA A 75 -16.90 16.44 4.95
CA ALA A 75 -16.56 17.86 5.04
C ALA A 75 -15.06 18.13 5.31
N LEU A 76 -14.41 17.34 6.18
CA LEU A 76 -12.96 17.45 6.40
C LEU A 76 -12.18 17.08 5.14
N TYR A 77 -12.58 16.01 4.47
CA TYR A 77 -11.94 15.56 3.23
C TYR A 77 -12.02 16.63 2.15
N ASP A 78 -13.21 17.19 1.91
CA ASP A 78 -13.43 18.21 0.88
C ASP A 78 -12.66 19.49 1.20
N ARG A 79 -12.68 19.94 2.47
CA ARG A 79 -11.87 21.08 2.92
C ARG A 79 -10.38 20.87 2.67
N TRP A 80 -9.83 19.73 3.07
CA TRP A 80 -8.40 19.45 2.86
C TRP A 80 -8.05 19.31 1.38
N ALA A 81 -8.97 18.81 0.55
CA ALA A 81 -8.78 18.74 -0.90
C ALA A 81 -8.77 20.15 -1.53
N GLU A 82 -9.71 21.02 -1.16
CA GLU A 82 -9.78 22.41 -1.63
C GLU A 82 -8.55 23.22 -1.21
N GLU A 83 -8.07 23.02 0.01
CA GLU A 83 -6.88 23.68 0.55
C GLU A 83 -5.57 23.08 0.03
N GLY A 84 -5.61 21.98 -0.72
CA GLY A 84 -4.42 21.25 -1.17
C GLY A 84 -3.60 20.64 -0.01
N ARG A 85 -4.22 20.43 1.15
CA ARG A 85 -3.59 19.82 2.34
C ARG A 85 -3.84 18.32 2.44
N LEU A 86 -4.49 17.70 1.46
CA LEU A 86 -4.86 16.29 1.53
C LEU A 86 -3.63 15.37 1.42
N HIS A 87 -3.17 14.85 2.56
CA HIS A 87 -2.08 13.88 2.65
C HIS A 87 -2.66 12.47 2.63
N LEU A 88 -2.67 11.89 1.43
CA LEU A 88 -3.05 10.49 1.26
C LEU A 88 -1.86 9.58 1.55
N TRP A 89 -2.16 8.44 2.16
CA TRP A 89 -1.28 7.30 2.34
C TRP A 89 -0.87 6.80 0.95
N ASP A 90 0.41 6.91 0.62
CA ASP A 90 0.96 6.37 -0.62
C ASP A 90 1.17 4.85 -0.45
N ALA A 91 0.09 4.09 -0.44
CA ALA A 91 0.15 2.63 -0.37
C ALA A 91 0.82 2.04 -1.62
N SER A 92 1.04 2.86 -2.64
CA SER A 92 1.44 2.44 -3.97
C SER A 92 2.93 2.55 -4.24
N SER A 93 3.71 3.25 -3.40
CA SER A 93 5.10 3.59 -3.73
C SER A 93 6.15 2.65 -3.14
N MET A 94 6.03 1.32 -3.29
CA MET A 94 7.17 0.47 -2.94
C MET A 94 8.36 0.83 -3.83
N SER A 95 9.46 1.27 -3.23
CA SER A 95 10.70 1.56 -3.96
C SER A 95 11.54 0.30 -4.13
N TRP A 96 12.35 0.23 -5.20
CA TRP A 96 13.31 -0.87 -5.39
C TRP A 96 14.29 -1.01 -4.21
N ALA A 97 14.58 0.09 -3.51
CA ALA A 97 15.41 0.07 -2.31
C ALA A 97 14.72 -0.59 -1.10
N GLU A 98 13.39 -0.75 -1.12
CA GLU A 98 12.60 -1.39 -0.05
C GLU A 98 12.46 -2.89 -0.24
N VAL A 99 12.67 -3.36 -1.47
CA VAL A 99 12.49 -4.76 -1.86
C VAL A 99 13.27 -5.72 -0.96
N PRO A 100 14.54 -5.48 -0.60
CA PRO A 100 15.25 -6.38 0.30
C PRO A 100 14.60 -6.47 1.69
N ALA A 101 14.30 -5.33 2.32
CA ALA A 101 13.75 -5.31 3.68
C ALA A 101 12.36 -5.99 3.73
N TRP A 102 11.46 -5.62 2.82
CA TRP A 102 10.14 -6.24 2.71
C TRP A 102 10.21 -7.70 2.30
N GLY A 103 11.10 -8.02 1.35
CA GLY A 103 11.27 -9.38 0.85
C GLY A 103 11.76 -10.35 1.93
N PHE A 104 12.70 -9.93 2.77
CA PHE A 104 13.12 -10.73 3.93
C PHE A 104 12.04 -10.81 5.02
N GLY A 105 11.28 -9.74 5.27
CA GLY A 105 10.15 -9.77 6.20
C GLY A 105 9.08 -10.78 5.77
N LEU A 106 8.69 -10.75 4.50
CA LEU A 106 7.78 -11.72 3.89
C LEU A 106 8.39 -13.13 3.86
N GLY A 107 9.70 -13.25 3.63
CA GLY A 107 10.42 -14.51 3.70
C GLY A 107 10.37 -15.14 5.09
N ALA A 108 10.45 -14.32 6.15
CA ALA A 108 10.26 -14.78 7.52
C ALA A 108 8.85 -15.32 7.74
N PHE A 109 7.84 -14.57 7.28
CA PHE A 109 6.44 -14.99 7.31
C PHE A 109 6.23 -16.34 6.60
N PHE A 110 6.72 -16.48 5.36
CA PHE A 110 6.59 -17.72 4.61
C PHE A 110 7.32 -18.89 5.28
N SER A 111 8.49 -18.65 5.88
CA SER A 111 9.23 -19.69 6.61
C SER A 111 8.42 -20.26 7.78
N ILE A 112 7.75 -19.40 8.55
CA ILE A 112 6.86 -19.84 9.64
C ILE A 112 5.62 -20.55 9.08
N ALA A 113 5.05 -20.06 7.98
CA ALA A 113 3.91 -20.72 7.34
C ALA A 113 4.28 -22.14 6.86
N PHE A 114 5.44 -22.31 6.22
CA PHE A 114 5.94 -23.63 5.82
C PHE A 114 6.16 -24.55 7.01
N LEU A 115 6.76 -24.05 8.11
CA LEU A 115 6.89 -24.81 9.36
C LEU A 115 5.53 -25.32 9.84
N GLY A 116 4.52 -24.45 9.90
CA GLY A 116 3.17 -24.82 10.32
C GLY A 116 2.55 -25.88 9.43
N VAL A 117 2.69 -25.74 8.10
CA VAL A 117 2.20 -26.73 7.13
C VAL A 117 2.89 -28.10 7.32
N PHE A 118 4.21 -28.14 7.48
CA PHE A 118 4.92 -29.42 7.64
C PHE A 118 4.61 -30.10 8.97
N LEU A 119 4.51 -29.34 10.07
CA LEU A 119 4.10 -29.88 11.36
C LEU A 119 2.67 -30.43 11.31
N ALA A 120 1.75 -29.76 10.60
CA ALA A 120 0.38 -30.24 10.41
C ALA A 120 0.30 -31.56 9.60
N HIS A 121 1.30 -31.83 8.75
CA HIS A 121 1.43 -33.10 8.03
C HIS A 121 2.20 -34.18 8.81
N GLY A 122 2.63 -33.89 10.05
CA GLY A 122 3.42 -34.82 10.87
C GLY A 122 4.88 -34.96 10.44
N GLU A 123 5.38 -34.08 9.56
CA GLU A 123 6.76 -34.13 9.07
C GLU A 123 7.72 -33.45 10.07
N THR A 124 8.38 -34.25 10.90
CA THR A 124 9.33 -33.74 11.92
C THR A 124 10.79 -33.74 11.46
N SER A 125 11.13 -34.53 10.43
CA SER A 125 12.45 -34.58 9.81
C SER A 125 12.33 -34.62 8.29
N ARG A 126 13.21 -33.91 7.60
CA ARG A 126 13.22 -33.86 6.13
C ARG A 126 14.63 -33.76 5.59
N THR A 127 14.83 -34.28 4.38
CA THR A 127 16.07 -34.10 3.64
C THR A 127 16.25 -32.62 3.35
N TRP A 128 17.25 -32.02 3.98
CA TRP A 128 17.59 -30.62 3.85
C TRP A 128 18.18 -30.35 2.46
N THR A 129 17.60 -29.38 1.76
CA THR A 129 18.07 -28.92 0.46
C THR A 129 18.17 -27.39 0.46
N LEU A 130 19.01 -26.85 -0.42
CA LEU A 130 19.11 -25.41 -0.62
C LEU A 130 17.75 -24.78 -1.00
N GLY A 131 16.90 -25.52 -1.71
CA GLY A 131 15.56 -25.11 -2.09
C GLY A 131 14.69 -24.74 -0.89
N MET A 132 14.90 -25.36 0.27
CA MET A 132 14.09 -25.05 1.44
C MET A 132 14.38 -23.68 2.05
N ILE A 133 15.58 -23.11 1.82
CA ILE A 133 15.90 -21.72 2.18
C ILE A 133 15.43 -20.78 1.08
N VAL A 134 15.74 -21.13 -0.17
CA VAL A 134 15.52 -20.25 -1.32
C VAL A 134 14.04 -20.06 -1.59
N VAL A 135 13.18 -21.06 -1.37
CA VAL A 135 11.75 -20.95 -1.64
C VAL A 135 11.06 -19.89 -0.77
N PRO A 136 11.09 -19.93 0.58
CA PRO A 136 10.39 -18.93 1.38
C PRO A 136 10.98 -17.51 1.20
N VAL A 137 12.31 -17.38 1.23
CA VAL A 137 12.98 -16.09 1.06
C VAL A 137 12.77 -15.54 -0.35
N GLY A 138 12.91 -16.41 -1.36
CA GLY A 138 12.68 -16.08 -2.76
C GLY A 138 11.23 -15.68 -3.02
N MET A 139 10.24 -16.34 -2.41
CA MET A 139 8.83 -15.94 -2.52
C MET A 139 8.61 -14.54 -1.94
N GLY A 140 9.19 -14.23 -0.78
CA GLY A 140 9.12 -12.91 -0.19
C GLY A 140 9.74 -11.83 -1.10
N LEU A 141 10.96 -12.06 -1.58
CA LEU A 141 11.65 -11.17 -2.52
C LEU A 141 10.89 -11.02 -3.84
N ALA A 142 10.32 -12.11 -4.37
CA ALA A 142 9.54 -12.09 -5.60
C ALA A 142 8.29 -11.23 -5.46
N MET A 143 7.59 -11.35 -4.33
CA MET A 143 6.39 -10.56 -4.07
C MET A 143 6.72 -9.06 -3.93
N ALA A 144 7.78 -8.73 -3.17
CA ALA A 144 8.24 -7.35 -3.02
C ALA A 144 8.75 -6.77 -4.35
N ALA A 145 9.54 -7.52 -5.12
CA ALA A 145 10.05 -7.08 -6.42
C ALA A 145 8.93 -6.88 -7.45
N ALA A 146 7.94 -7.78 -7.49
CA ALA A 146 6.79 -7.63 -8.38
C ALA A 146 5.99 -6.38 -8.01
N TRP A 147 5.77 -6.11 -6.72
CA TRP A 147 5.13 -4.87 -6.26
C TRP A 147 5.94 -3.62 -6.63
N ALA A 148 7.26 -3.63 -6.45
CA ALA A 148 8.13 -2.51 -6.86
C ALA A 148 8.14 -2.30 -8.38
N ALA A 149 8.08 -3.38 -9.18
CA ALA A 149 7.95 -3.29 -10.63
C ALA A 149 6.61 -2.66 -11.02
N TRP A 150 5.52 -3.09 -10.39
CA TRP A 150 4.19 -2.50 -10.55
C TRP A 150 4.21 -0.99 -10.25
N SER A 151 4.70 -0.59 -9.08
CA SER A 151 4.71 0.82 -8.65
C SER A 151 5.56 1.70 -9.57
N THR A 152 6.73 1.20 -10.00
CA THR A 152 7.66 1.95 -10.85
C THR A 152 7.11 2.12 -12.26
N LEU A 153 6.51 1.06 -12.81
CA LEU A 153 5.96 1.09 -14.17
C LEU A 153 4.62 1.79 -14.24
N LEU A 154 3.80 1.72 -13.19
CA LEU A 154 2.58 2.51 -13.09
C LEU A 154 2.90 4.01 -13.12
N ARG A 155 3.93 4.43 -12.38
CA ARG A 155 4.40 5.81 -12.35
C ARG A 155 5.01 6.28 -13.66
N SER A 156 5.75 5.43 -14.39
CA SER A 156 6.52 5.83 -15.57
C SER A 156 5.84 5.56 -16.92
N ARG A 157 5.07 4.48 -17.04
CA ARG A 157 4.59 3.95 -18.34
C ARG A 157 3.11 3.55 -18.35
N GLY A 158 2.38 3.79 -17.26
CA GLY A 158 0.95 3.51 -17.16
C GLY A 158 0.61 2.04 -16.88
N VAL A 159 -0.69 1.75 -16.89
CA VAL A 159 -1.27 0.51 -16.32
C VAL A 159 -0.85 -0.76 -17.07
N ALA A 160 -0.87 -0.73 -18.40
CA ALA A 160 -0.55 -1.92 -19.21
C ALA A 160 0.91 -2.36 -18.99
N ALA A 161 1.84 -1.40 -18.96
CA ALA A 161 3.24 -1.66 -18.65
C ALA A 161 3.42 -2.16 -17.20
N ALA A 162 2.66 -1.60 -16.24
CA ALA A 162 2.67 -2.05 -14.85
C ALA A 162 2.23 -3.52 -14.71
N LEU A 163 1.12 -3.90 -15.33
CA LEU A 163 0.64 -5.28 -15.37
C LEU A 163 1.68 -6.22 -15.99
N ALA A 164 2.21 -5.85 -17.16
CA ALA A 164 3.19 -6.67 -17.87
C ALA A 164 4.48 -6.84 -17.06
N GLY A 165 5.00 -5.77 -16.46
CA GLY A 165 6.21 -5.83 -15.65
C GLY A 165 6.02 -6.57 -14.33
N PHE A 166 4.85 -6.43 -13.70
CA PHE A 166 4.47 -7.22 -12.53
C PHE A 166 4.47 -8.71 -12.86
N VAL A 167 3.73 -9.12 -13.90
CA VAL A 167 3.61 -10.53 -14.32
C VAL A 167 4.98 -11.08 -14.74
N GLY A 168 5.75 -10.31 -15.52
CA GLY A 168 7.08 -10.71 -15.96
C GLY A 168 8.05 -10.91 -14.79
N THR A 169 8.06 -9.99 -13.82
CA THR A 169 8.90 -10.09 -12.62
C THR A 169 8.49 -11.29 -11.75
N ALA A 170 7.18 -11.44 -11.50
CA ALA A 170 6.67 -12.56 -10.70
C ALA A 170 6.97 -13.91 -11.37
N ALA A 171 6.72 -14.04 -12.68
CA ALA A 171 6.96 -15.28 -13.42
C ALA A 171 8.46 -15.61 -13.52
N GLY A 172 9.32 -14.62 -13.81
CA GLY A 172 10.76 -14.81 -13.90
C GLY A 172 11.37 -15.26 -12.57
N LEU A 173 10.96 -14.65 -11.46
CA LEU A 173 11.45 -15.02 -10.12
C LEU A 173 10.88 -16.37 -9.68
N ALA A 174 9.60 -16.65 -9.92
CA ALA A 174 9.01 -17.96 -9.65
C ALA A 174 9.72 -19.08 -10.43
N MET A 175 10.03 -18.84 -11.71
CA MET A 175 10.80 -19.78 -12.53
C MET A 175 12.19 -20.01 -11.95
N THR A 176 12.89 -18.95 -11.56
CA THR A 176 14.23 -19.04 -10.94
C THR A 176 14.19 -19.84 -9.64
N ILE A 177 13.22 -19.56 -8.77
CA ILE A 177 13.00 -20.30 -7.51
C ILE A 177 12.71 -21.78 -7.80
N ALA A 178 11.86 -22.08 -8.78
CA ALA A 178 11.52 -23.44 -9.16
C ALA A 178 12.74 -24.21 -9.69
N LEU A 179 13.56 -23.60 -10.54
CA LEU A 179 14.79 -24.20 -11.08
C LEU A 179 15.81 -24.49 -9.97
N VAL A 180 16.03 -23.53 -9.06
CA VAL A 180 16.93 -23.73 -7.91
C VAL A 180 16.41 -24.83 -7.00
N ASN A 181 15.11 -24.85 -6.73
CA ASN A 181 14.50 -25.90 -5.92
C ASN A 181 14.67 -27.28 -6.56
N GLU A 182 14.41 -27.41 -7.87
CA GLU A 182 14.56 -28.68 -8.58
C GLU A 182 16.02 -29.15 -8.61
N TRP A 183 16.95 -28.25 -8.92
CA TRP A 183 18.38 -28.53 -8.86
C TRP A 183 18.83 -28.97 -7.46
N SER A 184 18.28 -28.36 -6.41
CA SER A 184 18.64 -28.68 -5.03
C SER A 184 18.16 -30.06 -4.57
N LYS A 185 17.10 -30.62 -5.18
CA LYS A 185 16.63 -31.98 -4.88
C LYS A 185 17.65 -33.04 -5.28
N ALA A 186 18.41 -32.78 -6.35
CA ALA A 186 19.48 -33.67 -6.80
C ALA A 186 20.74 -33.59 -5.91
N HIS A 187 20.85 -32.56 -5.06
CA HIS A 187 22.02 -32.31 -4.21
C HIS A 187 21.61 -32.14 -2.74
N PRO A 188 21.11 -33.21 -2.09
CA PRO A 188 20.72 -33.15 -0.69
C PRO A 188 21.95 -32.85 0.19
N LEU A 189 21.80 -31.90 1.09
CA LEU A 189 22.89 -31.44 1.96
C LEU A 189 22.91 -32.19 3.30
N GLY A 190 21.83 -32.87 3.66
CA GLY A 190 21.74 -33.69 4.86
C GLY A 190 20.29 -33.94 5.29
N THR A 191 20.08 -34.47 6.48
CA THR A 191 18.77 -34.56 7.12
C THR A 191 18.70 -33.57 8.28
N ALA A 192 17.68 -32.70 8.28
CA ALA A 192 17.48 -31.73 9.34
C ALA A 192 16.08 -31.86 9.95
N THR A 193 15.96 -31.42 11.20
CA THR A 193 14.67 -31.26 11.88
C THR A 193 13.89 -30.10 11.26
N THR A 194 12.58 -30.27 11.03
CA THR A 194 11.69 -29.25 10.42
C THR A 194 11.73 -27.91 11.16
N TRP A 195 12.07 -27.91 12.45
CA TRP A 195 12.26 -26.71 13.27
C TRP A 195 13.31 -25.72 12.74
N TRP A 196 14.17 -26.15 11.82
CA TRP A 196 15.16 -25.29 11.18
C TRP A 196 14.54 -24.07 10.46
N TYR A 197 13.28 -24.13 10.04
CA TYR A 197 12.54 -22.97 9.51
C TYR A 197 12.41 -21.80 10.50
N VAL A 198 12.49 -22.06 11.81
CA VAL A 198 12.55 -21.00 12.83
C VAL A 198 13.83 -20.18 12.66
N TRP A 199 14.96 -20.83 12.36
CA TRP A 199 16.22 -20.14 12.13
C TRP A 199 16.20 -19.31 10.85
N VAL A 200 15.60 -19.83 9.78
CA VAL A 200 15.40 -19.05 8.54
C VAL A 200 14.51 -17.84 8.78
N ALA A 201 13.42 -18.02 9.53
CA ALA A 201 12.53 -16.93 9.88
C ALA A 201 13.23 -15.86 10.72
N ALA A 202 13.97 -16.27 11.75
CA ALA A 202 14.72 -15.36 12.60
C ALA A 202 15.81 -14.61 11.81
N ALA A 203 16.59 -15.31 10.98
CA ALA A 203 17.62 -14.70 10.15
C ALA A 203 17.02 -13.68 9.16
N SER A 204 15.90 -14.04 8.52
CA SER A 204 15.20 -13.15 7.58
C SER A 204 14.60 -11.93 8.30
N ALA A 205 13.99 -12.11 9.47
CA ALA A 205 13.47 -11.00 10.27
C ALA A 205 14.58 -10.06 10.75
N LEU A 206 15.73 -10.59 11.16
CA LEU A 206 16.90 -9.79 11.55
C LEU A 206 17.45 -8.99 10.37
N LEU A 207 17.57 -9.61 9.19
CA LEU A 207 17.98 -8.92 7.97
C LEU A 207 16.99 -7.82 7.57
N ALA A 208 15.69 -8.10 7.63
CA ALA A 208 14.65 -7.11 7.37
C ALA A 208 14.78 -5.90 8.32
N ALA A 209 14.93 -6.16 9.63
CA ALA A 209 15.07 -5.11 10.63
C ALA A 209 16.38 -4.32 10.50
N ALA A 210 17.48 -4.97 10.12
CA ALA A 210 18.77 -4.32 9.88
C ALA A 210 18.71 -3.41 8.64
N LEU A 211 18.12 -3.89 7.55
CA LEU A 211 17.96 -3.14 6.31
C LEU A 211 16.98 -1.97 6.46
N GLY A 212 15.89 -2.17 7.20
CA GLY A 212 14.94 -1.09 7.55
C GLY A 212 15.62 0.02 8.32
N ARG A 213 16.30 -0.31 9.43
CA ARG A 213 17.03 0.67 10.25
C ARG A 213 18.15 1.39 9.49
N TRP A 214 18.91 0.65 8.68
CA TRP A 214 19.95 1.25 7.84
C TRP A 214 19.39 2.27 6.84
N ARG A 215 18.20 2.01 6.31
CA ARG A 215 17.53 2.95 5.41
C ARG A 215 17.00 4.17 6.14
N GLU A 216 16.34 4.00 7.28
CA GLU A 216 15.87 5.11 8.11
C GLU A 216 17.02 6.03 8.53
N SER A 217 18.21 5.46 8.74
CA SER A 217 19.41 6.25 9.07
C SER A 217 19.99 7.06 7.91
N ARG A 218 19.48 6.89 6.67
CA ARG A 218 19.89 7.73 5.54
C ARG A 218 18.94 8.92 5.40
N PRO A 219 19.43 10.16 5.52
CA PRO A 219 18.61 11.32 5.25
C PRO A 219 18.15 11.29 3.80
N GLU A 220 16.83 11.35 3.61
CA GLU A 220 16.22 11.51 2.30
C GLU A 220 16.72 12.85 1.73
N THR A 221 17.54 12.79 0.68
CA THR A 221 18.03 14.00 0.02
C THR A 221 16.87 14.54 -0.82
N ALA A 222 16.07 15.43 -0.24
CA ALA A 222 15.07 16.16 -0.99
C ALA A 222 15.79 16.91 -2.13
N PRO A 223 15.35 16.78 -3.40
CA PRO A 223 15.89 17.58 -4.49
C PRO A 223 15.46 19.04 -4.29
N GLN A 224 16.17 19.78 -3.44
CA GLN A 224 15.98 21.21 -3.26
C GLN A 224 16.84 21.93 -4.32
N GLY A 225 16.33 22.00 -5.54
CA GLY A 225 16.94 22.72 -6.65
C GLY A 225 15.90 23.12 -7.68
N ILE A 226 16.17 24.19 -8.44
CA ILE A 226 15.36 24.60 -9.60
C ILE A 226 15.27 23.39 -10.53
N VAL A 227 14.05 22.90 -10.73
CA VAL A 227 13.78 21.72 -11.54
C VAL A 227 13.61 22.22 -12.98
N ASP A 228 14.36 21.66 -13.92
CA ASP A 228 14.19 21.96 -15.35
C ASP A 228 12.73 21.70 -15.77
N VAL A 229 12.23 22.43 -16.76
CA VAL A 229 10.82 22.40 -17.21
C VAL A 229 10.37 20.98 -17.56
N ASP A 230 11.25 20.22 -18.23
CA ASP A 230 11.03 18.82 -18.57
C ASP A 230 10.99 17.92 -17.33
N ASP A 231 11.76 18.25 -16.31
CA ASP A 231 11.83 17.47 -15.08
C ASP A 231 10.64 17.76 -14.15
N TRP A 232 10.13 19.00 -14.12
CA TRP A 232 8.91 19.38 -13.40
C TRP A 232 7.70 18.60 -13.94
N SER A 233 7.58 18.55 -15.27
CA SER A 233 6.48 17.85 -15.95
C SER A 233 6.50 16.34 -15.71
N ARG A 234 7.70 15.74 -15.71
CA ARG A 234 7.88 14.31 -15.41
C ARG A 234 7.54 13.98 -13.97
N GLN A 235 8.01 14.80 -13.03
CA GLN A 235 7.72 14.63 -11.60
C GLN A 235 6.22 14.77 -11.32
N LEU A 236 5.57 15.82 -11.83
CA LEU A 236 4.12 15.99 -11.70
C LEU A 236 3.36 14.80 -12.28
N ALA A 237 3.71 14.37 -13.49
CA ALA A 237 3.05 13.23 -14.13
C ALA A 237 3.24 11.93 -13.33
N ALA A 238 4.41 11.72 -12.71
CA ALA A 238 4.67 10.56 -11.86
C ALA A 238 3.82 10.61 -10.58
N ILE A 239 3.69 11.77 -9.94
CA ILE A 239 2.86 11.97 -8.74
C ILE A 239 1.38 11.73 -9.08
N LEU A 240 0.87 12.34 -10.16
CA LEU A 240 -0.53 12.20 -10.57
C LEU A 240 -0.91 10.77 -10.97
N ARG A 241 -0.01 10.03 -11.63
CA ARG A 241 -0.24 8.60 -11.95
C ARG A 241 -0.14 7.69 -10.74
N GLY A 242 0.83 7.95 -9.86
CA GLY A 242 1.06 7.13 -8.66
C GLY A 242 0.02 7.44 -7.60
N ARG A 243 0.18 8.60 -6.94
CA ARG A 243 -0.59 8.99 -5.77
C ARG A 243 -2.06 9.25 -6.06
N HIS A 244 -2.37 9.93 -7.17
CA HIS A 244 -3.74 10.30 -7.53
C HIS A 244 -4.40 9.30 -8.49
N THR A 245 -3.65 8.30 -8.96
CA THR A 245 -4.11 7.26 -9.89
C THR A 245 -4.80 7.79 -11.16
N LEU A 246 -4.48 9.02 -11.60
CA LEU A 246 -5.14 9.65 -12.74
C LEU A 246 -4.83 8.95 -14.07
N SER A 247 -5.70 9.16 -15.06
CA SER A 247 -5.50 8.63 -16.42
C SER A 247 -4.41 9.34 -17.19
N ASP A 248 -3.71 8.64 -18.08
CA ASP A 248 -2.67 9.27 -18.91
C ASP A 248 -3.24 10.42 -19.75
N ALA A 249 -4.49 10.31 -20.19
CA ALA A 249 -5.18 11.41 -20.86
C ALA A 249 -5.36 12.61 -19.93
N ARG A 250 -5.86 12.39 -18.71
CA ARG A 250 -6.06 13.46 -17.73
C ARG A 250 -4.75 14.10 -17.28
N VAL A 251 -3.71 13.30 -17.06
CA VAL A 251 -2.37 13.78 -16.71
C VAL A 251 -1.81 14.65 -17.84
N ARG A 252 -1.93 14.23 -19.11
CA ARG A 252 -1.51 15.07 -20.25
C ARG A 252 -2.27 16.38 -20.33
N THR A 253 -3.58 16.36 -20.08
CA THR A 253 -4.39 17.59 -20.01
C THR A 253 -3.90 18.51 -18.90
N ILE A 254 -3.75 18.01 -17.67
CA ILE A 254 -3.31 18.82 -16.53
C ILE A 254 -1.93 19.44 -16.77
N VAL A 255 -0.96 18.64 -17.24
CA VAL A 255 0.38 19.14 -17.56
C VAL A 255 0.31 20.18 -18.68
N GLY A 256 -0.47 19.93 -19.74
CA GLY A 256 -0.65 20.86 -20.85
C GLY A 256 -1.29 22.18 -20.43
N ASP A 257 -2.34 22.14 -19.60
CA ASP A 257 -3.04 23.31 -19.09
C ASP A 257 -2.11 24.17 -18.21
N ALA A 258 -1.27 23.54 -17.38
CA ALA A 258 -0.28 24.23 -16.56
C ALA A 258 0.77 24.96 -17.43
N HIS A 259 1.27 24.31 -18.48
CA HIS A 259 2.21 24.93 -19.42
C HIS A 259 1.58 26.10 -20.19
N ALA A 260 0.34 25.91 -20.67
CA ALA A 260 -0.39 26.97 -21.38
C ALA A 260 -0.59 28.20 -20.49
N HIS A 261 -1.00 28.00 -19.24
CA HIS A 261 -1.21 29.10 -18.30
C HIS A 261 0.09 29.83 -17.93
N ALA A 262 1.17 29.09 -17.69
CA ALA A 262 2.47 29.69 -17.41
C ALA A 262 2.99 30.50 -18.61
N ALA A 263 2.81 29.98 -19.83
CA ALA A 263 3.16 30.68 -21.07
C ALA A 263 2.35 31.96 -21.24
N ASP A 264 1.03 31.93 -20.99
CA ASP A 264 0.15 33.10 -21.04
C ASP A 264 0.52 34.16 -19.99
N ALA A 265 0.96 33.74 -18.81
CA ALA A 265 1.43 34.61 -17.72
C ALA A 265 2.88 35.12 -17.92
N GLY A 266 3.62 34.59 -18.91
CA GLY A 266 5.02 34.92 -19.16
C GLY A 266 5.97 34.49 -18.03
N ARG A 267 5.61 33.46 -17.26
CA ARG A 267 6.37 32.92 -16.13
C ARG A 267 6.76 31.48 -16.37
N THR A 268 7.73 30.97 -15.63
CA THR A 268 7.99 29.52 -15.62
C THR A 268 6.90 28.79 -14.84
N VAL A 269 6.69 27.51 -15.16
CA VAL A 269 5.67 26.68 -14.48
C VAL A 269 5.94 26.58 -12.97
N GLN A 270 7.21 26.51 -12.57
CA GLN A 270 7.60 26.45 -11.17
C GLN A 270 7.35 27.79 -10.43
N GLU A 271 7.52 28.93 -11.09
CA GLU A 271 7.22 30.24 -10.50
C GLU A 271 5.71 30.47 -10.32
N GLU A 272 4.90 29.99 -11.26
CA GLU A 272 3.45 30.20 -11.24
C GLU A 272 2.72 29.21 -10.31
N PHE A 273 3.17 27.95 -10.29
CA PHE A 273 2.46 26.87 -9.60
C PHE A 273 3.21 26.27 -8.42
N GLY A 274 4.49 26.64 -8.21
CA GLY A 274 5.34 26.08 -7.18
C GLY A 274 5.94 24.72 -7.57
N THR A 275 6.23 23.91 -6.57
CA THR A 275 6.76 22.55 -6.78
C THR A 275 5.71 21.62 -7.41
N PRO A 276 6.14 20.57 -8.14
CA PRO A 276 5.22 19.54 -8.65
C PRO A 276 4.32 18.94 -7.58
N GLU A 277 4.84 18.76 -6.36
CA GLU A 277 4.13 18.22 -5.20
C GLU A 277 3.01 19.15 -4.73
N GLU A 278 3.31 20.45 -4.56
CA GLU A 278 2.33 21.47 -4.16
C GLU A 278 1.22 21.61 -5.20
N TYR A 279 1.57 21.55 -6.50
CA TYR A 279 0.57 21.62 -7.56
C TYR A 279 -0.27 20.33 -7.64
N ALA A 280 0.36 19.15 -7.49
CA ALA A 280 -0.35 17.87 -7.48
C ALA A 280 -1.36 17.76 -6.33
N ALA A 281 -1.04 18.33 -5.17
CA ALA A 281 -1.90 18.30 -3.98
C ALA A 281 -3.28 18.95 -4.21
N ARG A 282 -3.42 19.80 -5.22
CA ARG A 282 -4.69 20.44 -5.62
C ARG A 282 -5.66 19.49 -6.34
N PHE A 283 -5.22 18.31 -6.74
CA PHE A 283 -6.05 17.36 -7.48
C PHE A 283 -6.57 16.24 -6.59
N ALA A 284 -7.87 15.97 -6.64
CA ALA A 284 -8.45 14.82 -5.99
C ALA A 284 -7.99 13.50 -6.67
N PRO A 285 -7.78 12.41 -5.91
CA PRO A 285 -7.49 11.10 -6.47
C PRO A 285 -8.70 10.51 -7.22
N ASP A 286 -8.44 9.75 -8.29
CA ASP A 286 -9.47 8.96 -9.00
C ASP A 286 -9.69 7.62 -8.28
N LEU A 287 -10.43 7.67 -7.17
CA LEU A 287 -10.77 6.48 -6.36
C LEU A 287 -11.45 5.37 -7.19
N PRO A 288 -12.41 5.66 -8.09
CA PRO A 288 -13.02 4.64 -8.94
C PRO A 288 -11.98 3.90 -9.80
N ARG A 289 -11.05 4.62 -10.43
CA ARG A 289 -9.98 4.01 -11.22
C ARG A 289 -9.02 3.22 -10.34
N ARG A 290 -8.66 3.71 -9.16
CA ARG A 290 -7.85 2.96 -8.19
C ARG A 290 -8.48 1.62 -7.84
N SER A 291 -9.76 1.60 -7.48
CA SER A 291 -10.45 0.34 -7.16
C SER A 291 -10.49 -0.61 -8.35
N ARG A 292 -10.70 -0.13 -9.59
CA ARG A 292 -10.60 -0.98 -10.79
C ARG A 292 -9.21 -1.60 -10.96
N LEU A 293 -8.15 -0.83 -10.70
CA LEU A 293 -6.77 -1.33 -10.75
C LEU A 293 -6.49 -2.38 -9.67
N MET A 294 -6.98 -2.14 -8.45
CA MET A 294 -6.85 -3.11 -7.35
C MET A 294 -7.62 -4.39 -7.64
N ILE A 295 -8.84 -4.31 -8.17
CA ILE A 295 -9.62 -5.48 -8.61
C ILE A 295 -8.83 -6.26 -9.67
N ALA A 296 -8.30 -5.59 -10.70
CA ALA A 296 -7.50 -6.24 -11.74
C ALA A 296 -6.25 -6.93 -11.16
N PHE A 297 -5.57 -6.29 -10.21
CA PHE A 297 -4.44 -6.86 -9.48
C PHE A 297 -4.84 -8.12 -8.71
N TYR A 298 -5.89 -8.06 -7.89
CA TYR A 298 -6.36 -9.20 -7.10
C TYR A 298 -6.87 -10.36 -7.98
N LEU A 299 -7.53 -10.06 -9.09
CA LEU A 299 -7.93 -11.07 -10.08
C LEU A 299 -6.70 -11.72 -10.71
N THR A 300 -5.67 -10.95 -11.05
CA THR A 300 -4.41 -11.48 -11.58
C THR A 300 -3.74 -12.42 -10.55
N MET A 301 -3.76 -12.06 -9.27
CA MET A 301 -3.30 -12.94 -8.18
C MET A 301 -4.12 -14.21 -8.06
N ALA A 302 -5.45 -14.11 -8.09
CA ALA A 302 -6.31 -15.28 -8.08
C ALA A 302 -5.97 -16.24 -9.24
N VAL A 303 -5.83 -15.73 -10.47
CA VAL A 303 -5.47 -16.53 -11.63
C VAL A 303 -4.10 -17.19 -11.45
N LEU A 304 -3.09 -16.45 -10.98
CA LEU A 304 -1.74 -16.98 -10.77
C LEU A 304 -1.71 -18.13 -9.76
N TRP A 305 -2.57 -18.11 -8.74
CA TRP A 305 -2.71 -19.19 -7.76
C TRP A 305 -3.56 -20.37 -8.25
N LEU A 306 -4.56 -20.12 -9.08
CA LEU A 306 -5.49 -21.15 -9.57
C LEU A 306 -4.97 -21.90 -10.80
N VAL A 307 -4.22 -21.26 -11.71
CA VAL A 307 -3.68 -21.92 -12.92
C VAL A 307 -2.88 -23.19 -12.58
N PRO A 308 -1.98 -23.20 -11.56
CA PRO A 308 -1.22 -24.39 -11.21
C PRO A 308 -2.06 -25.53 -10.60
N LEU A 309 -3.36 -25.37 -10.37
CA LEU A 309 -4.26 -26.47 -9.98
C LEU A 309 -4.53 -27.42 -11.16
N THR A 310 -4.40 -26.93 -12.40
CA THR A 310 -4.58 -27.74 -13.62
C THR A 310 -3.55 -28.86 -13.76
N TRP A 311 -2.38 -28.72 -13.13
CA TRP A 311 -1.31 -29.72 -13.10
C TRP A 311 -1.27 -30.56 -11.82
N GLY A 312 -2.20 -30.34 -10.89
CA GLY A 312 -2.24 -31.05 -9.63
C GLY A 312 -3.02 -30.29 -8.57
N PHE A 313 -3.98 -30.98 -7.97
CA PHE A 313 -4.82 -30.41 -6.94
C PHE A 313 -4.04 -30.12 -5.65
N SER A 314 -4.28 -28.96 -5.06
CA SER A 314 -3.73 -28.56 -3.78
C SER A 314 -4.73 -27.66 -3.06
N TRP A 315 -5.17 -28.08 -1.88
CA TRP A 315 -6.06 -27.28 -1.03
C TRP A 315 -5.49 -25.90 -0.71
N LEU A 316 -4.17 -25.80 -0.53
CA LEU A 316 -3.49 -24.52 -0.28
C LEU A 316 -3.63 -23.57 -1.47
N LYS A 317 -3.37 -24.05 -2.69
CA LYS A 317 -3.50 -23.24 -3.91
C LYS A 317 -4.93 -22.77 -4.13
N LEU A 318 -5.90 -23.66 -3.88
CA LEU A 318 -7.33 -23.33 -3.97
C LEU A 318 -7.73 -22.27 -2.94
N ALA A 319 -7.35 -22.46 -1.67
CA ALA A 319 -7.65 -21.52 -0.59
C ALA A 319 -7.05 -20.13 -0.85
N ALA A 320 -5.79 -20.07 -1.30
CA ALA A 320 -5.14 -18.82 -1.67
C ALA A 320 -5.84 -18.13 -2.84
N GLY A 321 -6.15 -18.87 -3.92
CA GLY A 321 -6.88 -18.35 -5.08
C GLY A 321 -8.26 -17.81 -4.73
N VAL A 322 -9.03 -18.55 -3.92
CA VAL A 322 -10.35 -18.11 -3.41
C VAL A 322 -10.22 -16.89 -2.52
N GLY A 323 -9.21 -16.83 -1.64
CA GLY A 323 -8.93 -15.67 -0.80
C GLY A 323 -8.74 -14.40 -1.63
N TRP A 324 -7.95 -14.46 -2.70
CA TRP A 324 -7.76 -13.34 -3.62
C TRP A 324 -9.06 -12.95 -4.34
N LEU A 325 -9.89 -13.91 -4.76
CA LEU A 325 -11.21 -13.63 -5.35
C LEU A 325 -12.15 -12.93 -4.37
N LEU A 326 -12.16 -13.33 -3.10
CA LEU A 326 -12.97 -12.69 -2.07
C LEU A 326 -12.52 -11.25 -1.82
N ILE A 327 -11.21 -10.98 -1.83
CA ILE A 327 -10.66 -9.62 -1.72
C ILE A 327 -11.07 -8.80 -2.96
N ALA A 328 -10.96 -9.36 -4.17
CA ALA A 328 -11.41 -8.69 -5.40
C ALA A 328 -12.91 -8.36 -5.35
N LEU A 329 -13.74 -9.29 -4.85
CA LEU A 329 -15.18 -9.08 -4.68
C LEU A 329 -15.49 -7.98 -3.66
N ARG A 330 -14.74 -7.95 -2.54
CA ARG A 330 -14.87 -6.90 -1.52
C ARG A 330 -14.55 -5.53 -2.11
N GLU A 331 -13.48 -5.43 -2.89
CA GLU A 331 -13.09 -4.17 -3.55
C GLU A 331 -14.11 -3.78 -4.63
N HIS A 332 -14.71 -4.73 -5.33
CA HIS A 332 -15.79 -4.47 -6.28
C HIS A 332 -17.06 -3.92 -5.61
N ARG A 333 -17.43 -4.43 -4.42
CA ARG A 333 -18.55 -3.87 -3.65
C ARG A 333 -18.26 -2.44 -3.23
N ARG A 334 -17.06 -2.20 -2.71
CA ARG A 334 -16.60 -0.85 -2.35
C ARG A 334 -16.65 0.12 -3.54
N TYR A 335 -16.28 -0.36 -4.72
CA TYR A 335 -16.41 0.40 -5.96
C TYR A 335 -17.87 0.75 -6.30
N GLY A 336 -18.80 -0.18 -6.06
CA GLY A 336 -20.23 0.08 -6.20
C GLY A 336 -20.74 1.19 -5.27
N ASP A 337 -20.31 1.18 -4.01
CA ASP A 337 -20.67 2.21 -3.03
C ASP A 337 -20.16 3.61 -3.45
N LEU A 338 -18.95 3.69 -4.03
CA LEU A 338 -18.38 4.95 -4.54
C LEU A 338 -19.13 5.53 -5.74
N LEU A 339 -19.83 4.71 -6.52
CA LEU A 339 -20.65 5.17 -7.64
C LEU A 339 -22.09 5.51 -7.21
N GLY A 340 -22.57 4.92 -6.12
CA GLY A 340 -23.93 5.10 -5.61
C GLY A 340 -24.19 6.43 -4.90
N THR A 341 -23.16 7.23 -4.63
CA THR A 341 -23.25 8.54 -3.96
C THR A 341 -23.56 9.72 -4.89
N GLU A 342 -23.78 9.49 -6.19
CA GLU A 342 -24.16 10.53 -7.17
C GLU A 342 -25.66 10.56 -7.51
N HIS A 343 -26.55 10.18 -6.57
CA HIS A 343 -28.01 10.22 -6.77
C HIS A 343 -28.73 11.10 -5.76
#